data_AF-J9ENI9-F1
#
_entry.id   AF-J9ENI9-F1
#
_cell.length_a   1.000
_cell.length_b   1.000
_cell.length_c   1.000
_cell.angle_alpha   90.00
_cell.angle_beta   90.00
_cell.angle_gamma   90.00
#
_symmetry.space_group_name_H-M   'P 1'
#
loop_
_entity.id
_entity.type
_entity.pdbx_description
1 polymer ?
#
loop_
_entity_poly.entity_id
_entity_poly.type
_entity_poly.pdbx_seq_one_letter_code
_entity_poly.pdbx_strand_id
1 'polypeptide(L)' 'MAYWTVSLKGGPKRANQAAAALGCMIYSFGEFDYVDESSRNPIFGVHVLNTGMFRFF' A
#
# COMPACT_ATOMS: atom_id res chain seq x y z
N MET A 1 -13.10 -21.19 1.75
CA MET A 1 -12.21 -20.40 2.65
C MET A 1 -11.13 -19.75 1.79
N ALA A 2 -10.89 -18.46 1.95
CA ALA A 2 -9.78 -17.78 1.29
C ALA A 2 -8.50 -18.03 2.12
N TYR A 3 -7.44 -18.49 1.47
CA TYR A 3 -6.14 -18.68 2.08
C TYR A 3 -5.18 -17.61 1.56
N TRP A 4 -4.40 -17.03 2.45
CA TRP A 4 -3.28 -16.17 2.07
C TRP A 4 -2.21 -17.03 1.40
N THR A 5 -1.87 -16.73 0.16
CA THR A 5 -0.82 -17.44 -0.59
C THR A 5 0.57 -16.85 -0.35
N VAL A 6 0.66 -15.53 -0.11
CA VAL A 6 1.93 -14.81 0.04
C VAL A 6 1.79 -13.69 1.06
N SER A 7 2.81 -13.50 1.89
CA SER A 7 2.98 -12.36 2.79
C SER A 7 4.33 -11.69 2.50
N LEU A 8 4.32 -10.38 2.26
CA LEU A 8 5.51 -9.61 1.87
C LEU A 8 5.77 -8.49 2.88
N LYS A 9 7.05 -8.16 3.07
CA LYS A 9 7.47 -6.98 3.85
C LYS A 9 7.49 -5.73 2.96
N GLY A 10 7.38 -4.56 3.59
CA GLY A 10 7.58 -3.26 2.95
C GLY A 10 6.35 -2.65 2.29
N GLY A 11 5.17 -3.27 2.42
CA GLY A 11 3.92 -2.68 1.96
C GLY A 11 3.28 -1.72 2.95
N PRO A 12 2.00 -1.36 2.73
CA PRO A 12 1.23 -0.50 3.62
C PRO A 12 1.23 -1.04 5.04
N LYS A 13 1.49 -0.16 6.00
CA LYS A 13 1.39 -0.43 7.45
C LYS A 13 -0.04 -0.30 7.96
N ARG A 14 -0.90 0.43 7.24
CA ARG A 14 -2.30 0.68 7.55
C ARG A 14 -3.20 0.34 6.36
N ALA A 15 -4.51 0.36 6.61
CA ALA A 15 -5.50 0.11 5.57
C ALA A 15 -5.47 1.23 4.53
N ASN A 16 -5.43 0.82 3.26
CA ASN A 16 -5.56 1.71 2.12
C ASN A 16 -7.02 1.75 1.66
N GLN A 17 -7.43 2.88 1.10
CA GLN A 17 -8.81 3.15 0.68
C GLN A 17 -9.11 2.57 -0.70
N ALA A 18 -8.13 2.59 -1.59
CA ALA A 18 -8.29 2.14 -2.97
C ALA A 18 -7.01 1.47 -3.49
N ALA A 19 -7.17 0.56 -4.43
CA ALA A 19 -6.07 0.00 -5.20
C ALA A 19 -6.47 -0.19 -6.67
N ALA A 20 -5.52 0.03 -7.57
CA ALA A 20 -5.68 -0.16 -9.01
C ALA A 20 -4.50 -0.94 -9.59
N ALA A 21 -4.78 -1.82 -10.55
CA ALA A 21 -3.76 -2.60 -11.24
C ALA A 21 -3.45 -2.00 -12.62
N LEU A 22 -2.16 -1.92 -12.95
CA LEU A 22 -1.67 -1.57 -14.28
C LEU A 22 -0.48 -2.48 -14.62
N GLY A 23 -0.69 -3.41 -15.54
CA GLY A 23 0.31 -4.44 -15.85
C GLY A 23 0.64 -5.29 -14.62
N CYS A 24 1.93 -5.42 -14.30
CA CYS A 24 2.41 -6.16 -13.12
C CYS A 24 2.50 -5.29 -11.86
N MET A 25 1.91 -4.10 -11.86
CA MET A 25 1.95 -3.17 -10.74
C MET A 25 0.56 -2.99 -10.14
N ILE A 26 0.46 -3.13 -8.82
CA ILE A 26 -0.72 -2.74 -8.04
C ILE A 26 -0.38 -1.50 -7.25
N TYR A 27 -1.03 -0.39 -7.58
CA TYR A 27 -0.93 0.86 -6.86
C TYR A 27 -2.02 0.88 -5.79
N SER A 28 -1.66 1.12 -4.54
CA SER A 28 -2.62 1.28 -3.45
C SER A 28 -2.46 2.63 -2.78
N PHE A 29 -3.58 3.24 -2.42
CA PHE A 29 -3.71 4.65 -2.13
C PHE A 29 -4.52 4.88 -0.85
N GLY A 30 -4.19 5.95 -0.13
CA GLY A 30 -4.98 6.42 1.00
C GLY A 30 -4.54 5.84 2.33
N GLU A 31 -3.28 5.44 2.45
CA GLU A 31 -2.70 5.25 3.77
C GLU A 31 -2.69 6.61 4.48
N PHE A 32 -3.30 6.68 5.66
CA PHE A 32 -3.35 7.89 6.47
C PHE A 32 -2.63 7.63 7.79
N ASP A 33 -1.56 8.39 8.07
CA ASP A 33 -0.85 8.30 9.34
C ASP A 33 -1.32 9.39 10.30
N TYR A 34 -2.02 8.96 11.35
CA TYR A 34 -2.51 9.84 12.42
C TYR A 34 -1.39 10.34 13.35
N VAL A 35 -0.18 9.78 13.27
CA VAL A 35 0.90 10.07 14.23
C VAL A 35 1.47 11.48 14.06
N ASP A 36 1.29 12.11 12.90
CA ASP A 36 1.73 13.47 12.65
C ASP A 36 0.54 14.42 12.42
N GLU A 37 -0.31 14.60 13.44
CA GLU A 37 -1.35 15.66 13.40
C GLU A 37 -0.75 17.08 13.30
N SER A 38 0.57 17.22 13.49
CA SER A 38 1.31 18.47 13.34
C SER A 38 1.66 18.83 11.89
N SER A 39 1.69 17.87 10.95
CA SER A 39 1.86 18.21 9.54
C SER A 39 0.52 18.63 8.94
N ARG A 40 0.44 19.92 8.60
CA ARG A 40 -0.71 20.51 7.88
C ARG A 40 -1.04 19.84 6.54
N ASN A 41 -0.21 18.89 6.09
CA ASN A 41 -0.42 18.10 4.89
C ASN A 41 -0.38 16.61 5.28
N PRO A 42 -1.53 15.96 5.53
CA PRO A 42 -1.55 14.53 5.74
C PRO A 42 -0.89 13.85 4.55
N ILE A 43 0.17 13.09 4.81
CA ILE A 43 0.90 12.36 3.78
C ILE A 43 -0.04 11.29 3.26
N PHE A 44 -0.58 11.49 2.06
CA PHE A 44 -1.37 10.50 1.36
C PHE A 44 -0.42 9.40 0.88
N GLY A 45 -0.37 8.29 1.62
CA GLY A 45 0.53 7.19 1.31
C GLY A 45 0.11 6.47 0.04
N VAL A 46 1.07 6.31 -0.87
CA VAL A 46 0.95 5.47 -2.07
C VAL A 46 2.00 4.38 -1.96
N HIS A 47 1.56 3.13 -2.10
CA HIS A 47 2.43 1.96 -2.13
C HIS A 47 2.23 1.20 -3.44
N VAL A 48 3.32 0.75 -4.05
CA VAL A 48 3.27 0.02 -5.33
C VAL A 48 3.80 -1.39 -5.14
N LEU A 49 2.96 -2.40 -5.36
CA LEU A 49 3.37 -3.80 -5.39
C LEU A 49 3.68 -4.23 -6.82
N ASN A 50 4.92 -4.64 -7.08
CA ASN A 50 5.28 -5.39 -8.29
C ASN A 50 4.96 -6.87 -8.08
N THR A 51 3.98 -7.40 -8.80
CA THR A 51 3.52 -8.80 -8.70
C THR A 51 4.44 -9.78 -9.43
N GLY A 52 5.32 -9.32 -10.32
CA GLY A 52 6.34 -10.16 -10.95
C GLY A 52 7.56 -10.41 -10.05
N MET A 53 7.88 -9.46 -9.18
CA MET A 53 9.01 -9.55 -8.24
C MET A 53 8.59 -9.79 -6.79
N PHE A 54 7.29 -9.75 -6.49
CA PHE A 54 6.74 -9.80 -5.14
C PHE A 54 7.42 -8.79 -4.19
N ARG A 55 7.49 -7.53 -4.62
CA ARG A 55 8.17 -6.45 -3.89
C ARG A 55 7.35 -5.16 -3.89
N PHE A 56 7.26 -4.52 -2.73
CA PHE A 56 6.69 -3.19 -2.55
C PHE A 56 7.73 -2.08 -2.79
N PHE A 57 7.25 -0.93 -3.27
CA PHE A 57 7.97 0.32 -3.51
C PHE A 57 7.18 1.50 -2.95
#